data_AF-A0AA42YM05-F1
#
_entry.id   AF-A0AA42YM05-F1
#
_cell.length_a   1.000
_cell.length_b   1.000
_cell.length_c   1.000
_cell.angle_alpha   90.00
_cell.angle_beta   90.00
_cell.angle_gamma   90.00
#
_symmetry.space_group_name_H-M   'P 1'
#
loop_
_entity.id
_entity.type
_entity.pdbx_description
1 polymer ?
#
loop_
_entity_poly.entity_id
_entity_poly.type
_entity_poly.pdbx_seq_one_letter_code
_entity_poly.pdbx_strand_id
1 'polypeptide(L)'
;MGTFGDTATVSVLIVIVAIGAFIVFSFHSGKRKNREICTAIFNELMKVFKPDDQTFTNIGGVVGHHGTFSFKERGLVSRIDVTLTLLPRQAPLYMPISKFLMRNDRLFISVYMRYPPPGEGHIIEKGYTGFQGPEITNISRLHEMEFQWGDLVFLLYYEQDRMIDRFKELIESLPNPGPIRHIAIVPDQRKGFILMGLQQEPIEAYLAPVYEWLSRVFEPYE
;
A
#
# COMPACT_ATOMS: atom_id res chain seq x y z
N MET A 1 6.37 37.10 -51.16
CA MET A 1 6.83 35.71 -50.94
C MET A 1 7.49 35.66 -49.57
N GLY A 2 6.99 34.81 -48.66
CA GLY A 2 7.72 34.40 -47.44
C GLY A 2 7.50 35.20 -46.14
N THR A 3 6.28 35.31 -45.60
CA THR A 3 6.06 35.76 -44.21
C THR A 3 5.21 34.82 -43.36
N PHE A 4 4.52 33.86 -43.99
CA PHE A 4 3.74 32.83 -43.28
C PHE A 4 4.60 31.74 -42.62
N GLY A 5 5.86 31.57 -43.03
CA GLY A 5 6.78 30.60 -42.42
C GLY A 5 7.44 31.10 -41.13
N ASP A 6 7.70 32.39 -41.01
CA ASP A 6 8.48 32.97 -39.90
C ASP A 6 7.66 33.05 -38.61
N THR A 7 6.42 33.53 -38.70
CA THR A 7 5.51 33.65 -37.55
C THR A 7 5.05 32.28 -37.03
N ALA A 8 4.80 31.32 -37.93
CA ALA A 8 4.47 29.95 -37.58
C ALA A 8 5.65 29.24 -36.90
N THR A 9 6.87 29.39 -37.42
CA THR A 9 8.08 28.81 -36.83
C THR A 9 8.36 29.37 -35.44
N VAL A 10 8.24 30.69 -35.27
CA VAL A 10 8.38 31.35 -33.96
C VAL A 10 7.29 30.87 -32.99
N SER A 11 6.04 30.74 -33.45
CA SER A 11 4.94 30.24 -32.62
C SER A 11 5.16 28.80 -32.16
N VAL A 12 5.61 27.91 -33.06
CA VAL A 12 5.96 26.52 -32.74
C VAL A 12 7.12 26.47 -31.75
N LEU A 13 8.16 27.30 -31.94
CA LEU A 13 9.29 27.38 -31.03
C LEU A 13 8.86 27.81 -29.62
N ILE A 14 7.99 28.83 -29.52
CA ILE A 14 7.44 29.28 -28.22
C ILE A 14 6.69 28.15 -27.53
N VAL A 15 5.87 27.39 -28.26
CA VAL A 15 5.14 26.24 -27.69
C VAL A 15 6.10 25.16 -27.20
N ILE A 16 7.13 24.82 -27.97
CA ILE A 16 8.15 23.82 -27.57
C ILE A 16 8.88 24.28 -26.30
N VAL A 17 9.30 25.55 -26.24
CA VAL A 17 9.97 26.12 -25.05
C VAL A 17 9.03 26.11 -23.85
N ALA A 18 7.77 26.49 -24.02
CA ALA A 18 6.77 26.47 -22.95
C ALA A 18 6.52 25.05 -22.41
N ILE A 19 6.39 24.06 -23.30
CA ILE A 19 6.24 22.64 -22.92
C ILE A 19 7.49 22.16 -22.19
N GLY A 20 8.68 22.49 -22.70
CA GLY A 20 9.95 22.13 -22.05
C GLY A 20 10.06 22.72 -20.64
N ALA A 21 9.76 24.01 -20.48
CA ALA A 21 9.74 24.68 -19.19
C ALA A 21 8.72 24.04 -18.22
N PHE A 22 7.52 23.72 -18.72
CA PHE A 22 6.50 23.02 -17.95
C PHE A 22 6.98 21.64 -17.46
N ILE A 23 7.57 20.83 -18.33
CA ILE A 23 8.08 19.50 -17.98
C ILE A 23 9.17 19.62 -16.89
N VAL A 24 10.11 20.54 -17.05
CA VAL A 24 11.20 20.75 -16.07
C VAL A 24 10.64 21.18 -14.72
N PHE A 25 9.70 22.12 -14.70
CA PHE A 25 9.06 22.59 -13.46
C PHE A 25 8.27 21.48 -12.76
N SER A 26 7.44 20.75 -13.51
CA SER A 26 6.67 19.62 -12.99
C SER A 26 7.57 18.50 -12.48
N PHE A 27 8.71 18.25 -13.13
CA PHE A 27 9.67 17.25 -12.68
C PHE A 27 10.19 17.55 -11.27
N HIS A 28 10.69 18.77 -11.04
CA HIS A 28 11.24 19.15 -9.75
C HIS A 28 10.17 19.20 -8.65
N SER A 29 9.01 19.78 -8.96
CA SER A 29 7.87 19.85 -8.04
C SER A 29 7.34 18.46 -7.68
N GLY A 30 7.20 17.59 -8.66
CA GLY A 30 6.76 16.21 -8.47
C GLY A 30 7.72 15.38 -7.63
N LYS A 31 9.04 15.54 -7.85
CA LYS A 31 10.07 14.88 -7.03
C LYS A 31 10.00 15.31 -5.58
N ARG A 32 9.87 16.62 -5.34
CA ARG A 32 9.72 17.16 -3.99
C ARG A 32 8.48 16.60 -3.31
N LYS A 33 7.34 16.59 -4.00
CA LYS A 33 6.08 16.10 -3.43
C LYS A 33 6.13 14.61 -3.06
N ASN A 34 6.69 13.77 -3.93
CA ASN A 34 6.84 12.34 -3.62
C ASN A 34 7.77 12.11 -2.43
N ARG A 35 8.86 12.88 -2.32
CA ARG A 35 9.75 12.82 -1.14
C ARG A 35 9.01 13.21 0.14
N GLU A 36 8.22 14.28 0.12
CA GLU A 36 7.41 14.70 1.27
C GLU A 36 6.41 13.61 1.70
N ILE A 37 5.70 12.99 0.75
CA ILE A 37 4.75 11.90 1.02
C ILE A 37 5.50 10.70 1.62
N CYS A 38 6.61 10.29 1.01
CA CYS A 38 7.43 9.18 1.48
C CYS A 38 7.88 9.39 2.93
N THR A 39 8.43 10.57 3.25
CA THR A 39 8.84 10.89 4.62
C THR A 39 7.67 10.92 5.60
N ALA A 40 6.52 11.49 5.21
CA ALA A 40 5.34 11.51 6.07
C ALA A 40 4.83 10.10 6.40
N ILE A 41 4.71 9.23 5.39
CA ILE A 41 4.26 7.85 5.56
C ILE A 41 5.24 7.06 6.43
N PHE A 42 6.55 7.13 6.17
CA PHE A 42 7.52 6.42 7.01
C PHE A 42 7.55 6.92 8.45
N ASN A 43 7.31 8.22 8.68
CA ASN A 43 7.16 8.75 10.03
C ASN A 43 5.93 8.17 10.76
N GLU A 44 4.79 8.04 10.08
CA GLU A 44 3.61 7.37 10.64
C GLU A 44 3.88 5.89 10.93
N LEU A 45 4.55 5.17 10.02
CA LEU A 45 4.93 3.78 10.24
C LEU A 45 5.84 3.60 11.47
N MET A 46 6.81 4.50 11.67
CA MET A 46 7.67 4.46 12.85
C MET A 46 6.90 4.67 14.15
N LYS A 47 5.85 5.51 14.15
CA LYS A 47 4.99 5.71 15.34
C LYS A 47 4.19 4.46 15.69
N VAL A 48 3.66 3.77 14.68
CA VAL A 48 2.86 2.56 14.87
C VAL A 48 3.73 1.39 15.28
N PHE A 49 4.81 1.12 14.53
CA PHE A 49 5.61 -0.09 14.70
C PHE A 49 6.64 0.01 15.81
N LYS A 50 7.22 1.21 16.06
CA LYS A 50 8.28 1.43 17.06
C LYS A 50 9.43 0.39 16.96
N PRO A 51 10.08 0.27 15.79
CA PRO A 51 11.13 -0.73 15.57
C PRO A 51 12.42 -0.42 16.35
N ASP A 52 13.23 -1.45 16.60
CA ASP A 52 14.57 -1.29 17.19
C ASP A 52 15.59 -0.79 16.17
N ASP A 53 15.47 -1.26 14.93
CA ASP A 53 16.34 -0.90 13.81
C ASP A 53 15.54 -0.83 12.50
N GLN A 54 16.03 -0.03 11.56
CA GLN A 54 15.33 0.28 10.32
C GLN A 54 16.32 0.54 9.17
N THR A 55 16.05 -0.10 8.04
CA THR A 55 16.81 0.09 6.80
C THR A 55 15.87 0.53 5.69
N PHE A 56 16.26 1.59 4.97
CA PHE A 56 15.49 2.12 3.85
C PHE A 56 16.28 1.95 2.55
N THR A 57 15.67 1.32 1.56
CA THR A 57 16.23 1.12 0.22
C THR A 57 15.35 1.78 -0.82
N ASN A 58 15.97 2.53 -1.72
CA ASN A 58 15.29 3.11 -2.85
C ASN A 58 15.28 2.11 -4.01
N ILE A 59 14.10 1.60 -4.37
CA ILE A 59 13.94 0.55 -5.39
C ILE A 59 13.37 1.09 -6.71
N GLY A 60 12.93 2.35 -6.75
CA GLY A 60 12.24 2.94 -7.90
C GLY A 60 12.46 4.44 -8.07
N GLY A 61 13.62 4.94 -7.64
CA GLY A 61 14.01 6.34 -7.71
C GLY A 61 13.15 7.26 -6.85
N VAL A 62 12.04 7.74 -7.42
CA VAL A 62 11.14 8.70 -6.75
C VAL A 62 9.74 8.10 -6.55
N VAL A 63 9.56 6.86 -6.99
CA VAL A 63 8.27 6.18 -7.09
C VAL A 63 8.26 4.99 -6.13
N GLY A 64 9.34 4.20 -6.06
CA GLY A 64 9.41 2.98 -5.25
C GLY A 64 10.38 3.09 -4.08
N HIS A 65 9.89 2.84 -2.87
CA HIS A 65 10.69 2.79 -1.65
C HIS A 65 10.41 1.49 -0.88
N HIS A 66 11.46 0.86 -0.38
CA HIS A 66 11.39 -0.31 0.48
C HIS A 66 11.96 0.03 1.86
N GLY A 67 11.29 -0.40 2.91
CA GLY A 67 11.74 -0.24 4.29
C GLY A 67 11.69 -1.59 5.00
N THR A 68 12.76 -1.97 5.66
CA THR A 68 12.80 -3.14 6.53
C THR A 68 12.95 -2.68 7.96
N PHE A 69 12.02 -3.10 8.81
CA PHE A 69 11.96 -2.81 10.23
C PHE A 69 12.26 -4.08 11.02
N SER A 70 13.27 -4.03 11.88
CA SER A 70 13.74 -5.16 12.66
C SER A 70 13.42 -4.99 14.14
N PHE A 71 13.10 -6.10 14.81
CA PHE A 71 12.71 -6.13 16.22
C PHE A 71 13.59 -7.12 16.99
N LYS A 72 14.01 -6.75 18.20
CA LYS A 72 14.77 -7.64 19.09
C LYS A 72 13.91 -8.83 19.54
N GLU A 73 14.59 -9.87 20.03
CA GLU A 73 14.04 -11.22 20.25
C GLU A 73 12.88 -11.35 21.24
N ARG A 74 12.50 -10.29 21.96
CA ARG A 74 11.49 -10.37 23.03
C ARG A 74 10.03 -10.17 22.56
N GLY A 75 9.77 -9.89 21.28
CA GLY A 75 8.42 -9.63 20.74
C GLY A 75 7.86 -10.70 19.80
N LEU A 76 6.54 -10.70 19.58
CA LEU A 76 5.84 -11.60 18.64
C LEU A 76 6.27 -11.39 17.17
N VAL A 77 6.59 -10.15 16.82
CA VAL A 77 7.03 -9.73 15.49
C VAL A 77 8.53 -9.96 15.34
N SER A 78 8.94 -10.56 14.23
CA SER A 78 10.35 -10.73 13.89
C SER A 78 10.87 -9.59 13.00
N ARG A 79 10.11 -9.27 11.95
CA ARG A 79 10.46 -8.26 10.94
C ARG A 79 9.20 -7.69 10.30
N ILE A 80 9.23 -6.43 9.89
CA ILE A 80 8.21 -5.85 9.03
C ILE A 80 8.88 -5.31 7.76
N ASP A 81 8.47 -5.82 6.60
CA ASP A 81 8.88 -5.29 5.31
C ASP A 81 7.78 -4.41 4.75
N VAL A 82 8.14 -3.20 4.35
CA VAL A 82 7.22 -2.22 3.79
C VAL A 82 7.67 -1.83 2.40
N THR A 83 6.76 -1.80 1.45
CA THR A 83 7.00 -1.27 0.11
C THR A 83 5.98 -0.17 -0.19
N LEU A 84 6.48 1.04 -0.44
CA LEU A 84 5.70 2.19 -0.84
C LEU A 84 5.87 2.44 -2.34
N THR A 85 4.77 2.48 -3.07
CA THR A 85 4.74 2.81 -4.49
C THR A 85 3.90 4.07 -4.71
N LEU A 86 4.54 5.14 -5.14
CA LEU A 86 3.94 6.44 -5.40
C LEU A 86 3.67 6.62 -6.89
N LEU A 87 2.63 7.38 -7.24
CA LEU A 87 2.40 7.86 -8.59
C LEU A 87 3.61 8.69 -9.07
N PRO A 88 3.98 8.62 -10.36
CA PRO A 88 5.14 9.31 -10.90
C PRO A 88 4.84 10.80 -11.16
N ARG A 89 4.68 11.58 -10.08
CA ARG A 89 4.33 13.01 -10.13
C ARG A 89 5.36 13.86 -10.85
N GLN A 90 6.61 13.39 -10.95
CA GLN A 90 7.68 14.03 -11.73
C GLN A 90 7.52 13.89 -13.25
N ALA A 91 6.63 13.02 -13.74
CA ALA A 91 6.41 12.76 -15.16
C ALA A 91 5.00 13.23 -15.57
N PRO A 92 4.79 14.54 -15.81
CA PRO A 92 3.46 15.12 -15.99
C PRO A 92 2.68 14.52 -17.17
N LEU A 93 3.38 14.14 -18.24
CA LEU A 93 2.76 13.52 -19.41
C LEU A 93 2.34 12.06 -19.18
N TYR A 94 3.05 11.35 -18.29
CA TYR A 94 2.77 9.95 -17.97
C TYR A 94 1.83 9.79 -16.76
N MET A 95 1.66 10.86 -15.96
CA MET A 95 0.83 10.86 -14.76
C MET A 95 -0.63 10.47 -15.04
N PRO A 96 -1.33 10.97 -16.09
CA PRO A 96 -2.73 10.60 -16.34
C PRO A 96 -2.90 9.09 -16.57
N ILE A 97 -1.98 8.49 -17.34
CA ILE A 97 -1.96 7.05 -17.61
C ILE A 97 -1.72 6.29 -16.31
N SER A 98 -0.73 6.71 -15.52
CA SER A 98 -0.42 6.10 -14.22
C SER A 98 -1.60 6.18 -13.25
N LYS A 99 -2.28 7.32 -13.19
CA LYS A 99 -3.44 7.52 -12.31
C LYS A 99 -4.62 6.64 -12.74
N PHE A 100 -4.84 6.47 -14.04
CA PHE A 100 -5.88 5.59 -14.55
C PHE A 100 -5.62 4.12 -14.18
N LEU A 101 -4.37 3.64 -14.35
CA LEU A 101 -4.00 2.25 -14.08
C LEU A 101 -3.85 1.95 -12.58
N MET A 102 -3.21 2.83 -11.82
CA MET A 102 -2.88 2.60 -10.42
C MET A 102 -3.95 3.08 -9.44
N ARG A 103 -4.78 4.05 -9.86
CA ARG A 103 -5.71 4.85 -9.05
C ARG A 103 -5.00 5.76 -8.06
N ASN A 104 -4.37 5.17 -7.05
CA ASN A 104 -3.74 5.85 -5.92
C ASN A 104 -2.32 5.33 -5.65
N ASP A 105 -1.58 6.04 -4.79
CA ASP A 105 -0.36 5.53 -4.18
C ASP A 105 -0.68 4.27 -3.35
N ARG A 106 0.27 3.33 -3.24
CA ARG A 106 0.05 2.02 -2.61
C ARG A 106 1.11 1.74 -1.56
N LEU A 107 0.67 1.20 -0.44
CA LEU A 107 1.51 0.77 0.66
C LEU A 107 1.29 -0.71 0.92
N PHE A 108 2.36 -1.49 0.77
CA PHE A 108 2.40 -2.91 1.04
C PHE A 108 3.16 -3.14 2.34
N ILE A 109 2.57 -3.86 3.27
CA ILE A 109 3.17 -4.14 4.57
C ILE A 109 3.14 -5.65 4.77
N SER A 110 4.29 -6.25 5.03
CA SER A 110 4.46 -7.66 5.35
C SER A 110 5.00 -7.77 6.77
N VAL A 111 4.16 -8.21 7.69
CA VAL A 111 4.50 -8.44 9.09
C VAL A 111 4.87 -9.91 9.26
N TYR A 112 6.13 -10.19 9.53
CA TYR A 112 6.61 -11.54 9.81
C TYR A 112 6.57 -11.79 11.31
N MET A 113 5.92 -12.89 11.68
CA MET A 113 5.69 -13.30 13.06
C MET A 113 6.61 -14.46 13.42
N ARG A 114 6.94 -14.60 14.71
CA ARG A 114 7.77 -15.72 15.19
C ARG A 114 6.98 -17.03 15.26
N TYR A 115 5.70 -16.94 15.62
CA TYR A 115 4.77 -18.06 15.76
C TYR A 115 3.84 -18.16 14.54
N PRO A 116 3.35 -19.37 14.20
CA PRO A 116 2.36 -19.54 13.15
C PRO A 116 0.97 -19.07 13.62
N PRO A 117 0.15 -18.50 12.72
CA PRO A 117 -1.24 -18.17 13.00
C PRO A 117 -2.13 -19.44 13.01
N PRO A 118 -3.37 -19.36 13.53
CA PRO A 118 -4.28 -20.50 13.61
C PRO A 118 -4.75 -21.06 12.25
N GLY A 119 -4.73 -20.26 11.18
CA GLY A 119 -5.16 -20.69 9.85
C GLY A 119 -4.96 -19.62 8.78
N GLU A 120 -5.20 -19.98 7.52
CA GLU A 120 -5.13 -19.07 6.37
C GLU A 120 -6.43 -18.25 6.23
N GLY A 121 -6.29 -16.96 5.91
CA GLY A 121 -7.44 -16.13 5.58
C GLY A 121 -7.09 -14.79 4.94
N HIS A 122 -7.95 -14.31 4.04
CA HIS A 122 -7.74 -13.13 3.22
C HIS A 122 -9.02 -12.30 3.13
N ILE A 123 -8.93 -11.00 3.38
CA ILE A 123 -9.97 -10.01 3.10
C ILE A 123 -9.50 -9.15 1.93
N ILE A 124 -10.25 -9.08 0.84
CA ILE A 124 -9.88 -8.33 -0.37
C ILE A 124 -11.05 -7.46 -0.83
N GLU A 125 -10.80 -6.16 -1.05
CA GLU A 125 -11.81 -5.28 -1.64
C GLU A 125 -12.12 -5.74 -3.07
N LYS A 126 -13.41 -5.89 -3.41
CA LYS A 126 -13.87 -6.34 -4.72
C LYS A 126 -13.32 -5.50 -5.88
N GLY A 127 -13.12 -4.20 -5.67
CA GLY A 127 -12.50 -3.28 -6.65
C GLY A 127 -11.01 -3.48 -6.87
N TYR A 128 -10.36 -4.30 -6.04
CA TYR A 128 -8.93 -4.63 -6.02
C TYR A 128 -8.65 -6.13 -6.23
N THR A 129 -9.65 -6.97 -6.49
CA THR A 129 -9.49 -8.42 -6.71
C THR A 129 -8.64 -8.78 -7.93
N GLY A 130 -8.53 -7.89 -8.92
CA GLY A 130 -7.59 -8.04 -10.03
C GLY A 130 -6.12 -7.75 -9.68
N PHE A 131 -5.81 -7.42 -8.42
CA PHE A 131 -4.47 -7.08 -7.97
C PHE A 131 -3.68 -8.33 -7.56
N GLN A 132 -2.54 -8.56 -8.24
CA GLN A 132 -1.54 -9.60 -7.96
C GLN A 132 -0.80 -9.31 -6.63
N GLY A 133 -1.48 -9.48 -5.49
CA GLY A 133 -0.84 -9.67 -4.19
C GLY A 133 -0.10 -11.00 -4.12
N PRO A 134 0.31 -11.50 -2.93
CA PRO A 134 0.73 -12.88 -2.80
C PRO A 134 -0.35 -13.76 -3.45
N GLU A 135 0.03 -14.55 -4.45
CA GLU A 135 -0.89 -15.45 -5.13
C GLU A 135 -1.57 -16.30 -4.06
N ILE A 136 -2.90 -16.25 -3.99
CA ILE A 136 -3.64 -17.15 -3.11
C ILE A 136 -3.49 -18.52 -3.76
N THR A 137 -2.41 -19.22 -3.44
CA THR A 137 -2.05 -20.51 -4.05
C THR A 137 -3.09 -21.59 -3.77
N ASN A 138 -3.97 -21.35 -2.78
CA ASN A 138 -5.00 -22.27 -2.31
C ASN A 138 -6.44 -21.83 -2.59
N ILE A 139 -6.73 -20.92 -3.55
CA ILE A 139 -8.11 -20.45 -3.83
C ILE A 139 -9.12 -21.60 -3.93
N SER A 140 -8.73 -22.72 -4.55
CA SER A 140 -9.59 -23.89 -4.74
C SER A 140 -9.99 -24.62 -3.45
N ARG A 141 -9.35 -24.31 -2.32
CA ARG A 141 -9.60 -24.92 -0.99
C ARG A 141 -10.23 -23.96 0.01
N LEU A 142 -10.35 -22.67 -0.33
CA LEU A 142 -10.85 -21.65 0.58
C LEU A 142 -12.34 -21.42 0.35
N HIS A 143 -13.07 -21.25 1.44
CA HIS A 143 -14.46 -20.79 1.39
C HIS A 143 -14.47 -19.30 1.08
N GLU A 144 -15.39 -18.87 0.20
CA GLU A 144 -15.56 -17.47 -0.19
C GLU A 144 -16.88 -16.93 0.37
N MET A 145 -16.82 -15.74 0.96
CA MET A 145 -17.99 -14.99 1.41
C MET A 145 -17.84 -13.51 1.07
N GLU A 146 -18.88 -12.94 0.47
CA GLU A 146 -18.97 -11.49 0.25
C GLU A 146 -19.58 -10.81 1.47
N PHE A 147 -19.01 -9.69 1.89
CA PHE A 147 -19.56 -8.87 2.97
C PHE A 147 -19.30 -7.38 2.73
N GLN A 148 -20.09 -6.55 3.40
CA GLN A 148 -19.95 -5.10 3.36
C GLN A 148 -19.13 -4.61 4.55
N TRP A 149 -18.11 -3.79 4.30
CA TRP A 149 -17.29 -3.14 5.31
C TRP A 149 -17.27 -1.62 5.06
N GLY A 150 -17.98 -0.87 5.89
CA GLY A 150 -18.30 0.53 5.60
C GLY A 150 -19.10 0.65 4.29
N ASP A 151 -18.62 1.48 3.37
CA ASP A 151 -19.25 1.70 2.05
C ASP A 151 -18.67 0.81 0.94
N LEU A 152 -17.80 -0.13 1.29
CA LEU A 152 -17.07 -0.96 0.35
C LEU A 152 -17.48 -2.44 0.47
N VAL A 153 -17.34 -3.16 -0.64
CA VAL A 153 -17.61 -4.60 -0.72
C VAL A 153 -16.30 -5.37 -0.69
N PHE A 154 -16.22 -6.34 0.21
CA PHE A 154 -15.06 -7.21 0.40
C PHE A 154 -15.41 -8.67 0.21
N LEU A 155 -14.41 -9.44 -0.23
CA LEU A 155 -14.44 -10.90 -0.26
C LEU A 155 -13.55 -11.41 0.88
N LEU A 156 -14.11 -12.30 1.70
CA LEU A 156 -13.39 -13.07 2.70
C LEU A 156 -13.12 -14.47 2.15
N TYR A 157 -11.86 -14.84 2.07
CA TYR A 157 -11.39 -16.20 1.84
C TYR A 157 -10.87 -16.78 3.15
N TYR A 158 -11.27 -17.99 3.52
CA TYR A 158 -10.81 -18.61 4.77
C TYR A 158 -10.76 -20.13 4.68
N GLU A 159 -9.86 -20.73 5.46
CA GLU A 159 -9.72 -22.19 5.57
C GLU A 159 -10.49 -22.76 6.77
N GLN A 160 -10.53 -22.03 7.89
CA GLN A 160 -11.14 -22.48 9.15
C GLN A 160 -12.15 -21.46 9.69
N ASP A 161 -13.27 -21.92 10.26
CA ASP A 161 -14.31 -21.04 10.80
C ASP A 161 -13.79 -20.08 11.89
N ARG A 162 -12.78 -20.50 12.65
CA ARG A 162 -12.10 -19.65 13.66
C ARG A 162 -11.50 -18.38 13.05
N MET A 163 -11.08 -18.42 11.79
CA MET A 163 -10.56 -17.24 11.09
C MET A 163 -11.67 -16.22 10.82
N ILE A 164 -12.91 -16.68 10.56
CA ILE A 164 -14.06 -15.79 10.39
C ILE A 164 -14.27 -14.97 11.65
N ASP A 165 -14.23 -15.60 12.83
CA ASP A 165 -14.46 -14.91 14.09
C ASP A 165 -13.36 -13.88 14.38
N ARG A 166 -12.09 -14.19 14.06
CA ARG A 166 -11.00 -13.20 14.12
C ARG A 166 -11.22 -12.02 13.19
N PHE A 167 -11.69 -12.25 11.97
CA PHE A 167 -11.98 -11.15 11.05
C PHE A 167 -13.21 -10.34 11.48
N LYS A 168 -14.23 -10.96 12.07
CA LYS A 168 -15.36 -10.23 12.68
C LYS A 168 -14.88 -9.30 13.79
N GLU A 169 -14.00 -9.76 14.68
CA GLU A 169 -13.40 -8.91 15.73
C GLU A 169 -12.70 -7.66 15.14
N LEU A 170 -12.01 -7.82 14.00
CA LEU A 170 -11.39 -6.68 13.31
C LEU A 170 -12.43 -5.72 12.74
N ILE A 171 -13.44 -6.24 12.04
CA ILE A 171 -14.48 -5.43 11.39
C ILE A 171 -15.30 -4.65 12.44
N GLU A 172 -15.60 -5.28 13.58
CA GLU A 172 -16.31 -4.64 14.68
C GLU A 172 -15.48 -3.56 15.38
N SER A 173 -14.17 -3.79 15.57
CA SER A 173 -13.26 -2.81 16.18
C SER A 173 -12.85 -1.68 15.24
N LEU A 174 -12.94 -1.89 13.92
CA LEU A 174 -12.67 -0.91 12.88
C LEU A 174 -13.81 -0.89 11.85
N PRO A 175 -14.97 -0.26 12.13
CA PRO A 175 -16.15 -0.33 11.25
C PRO A 175 -15.97 0.28 9.86
N ASN A 176 -15.01 1.20 9.71
CA ASN A 176 -14.65 1.80 8.43
C ASN A 176 -13.26 1.32 8.00
N PRO A 177 -13.12 0.64 6.84
CA PRO A 177 -11.83 0.16 6.36
C PRO A 177 -10.89 1.29 5.90
N GLY A 178 -11.41 2.50 5.62
CA GLY A 178 -10.64 3.65 5.17
C GLY A 178 -9.71 3.33 3.99
N PRO A 179 -8.38 3.43 4.13
CA PRO A 179 -7.41 3.10 3.08
C PRO A 179 -7.11 1.60 2.92
N ILE A 180 -7.63 0.70 3.77
CA ILE A 180 -7.35 -0.74 3.71
C ILE A 180 -8.02 -1.36 2.47
N ARG A 181 -7.26 -2.15 1.71
CA ARG A 181 -7.73 -2.81 0.47
C ARG A 181 -7.57 -4.31 0.48
N HIS A 182 -6.55 -4.82 1.18
CA HIS A 182 -6.35 -6.26 1.33
C HIS A 182 -5.63 -6.55 2.65
N ILE A 183 -6.13 -7.50 3.42
CA ILE A 183 -5.45 -8.10 4.58
C ILE A 183 -5.35 -9.60 4.36
N ALA A 184 -4.16 -10.18 4.51
CA ALA A 184 -3.95 -11.62 4.39
C ALA A 184 -3.15 -12.16 5.57
N ILE A 185 -3.48 -13.39 5.95
CA ILE A 185 -2.77 -14.19 6.94
C ILE A 185 -2.32 -15.45 6.23
N VAL A 186 -1.01 -15.62 6.13
CA VAL A 186 -0.36 -16.70 5.37
C VAL A 186 0.46 -17.56 6.36
N PRO A 187 -0.09 -18.70 6.83
CA PRO A 187 0.54 -19.52 7.86
C PRO A 187 1.91 -20.06 7.46
N ASP A 188 2.05 -20.54 6.23
CA ASP A 188 3.29 -21.12 5.69
C ASP A 188 4.48 -20.16 5.75
N GLN A 189 4.19 -18.86 5.64
CA GLN A 189 5.20 -17.79 5.70
C GLN A 189 5.27 -17.11 7.08
N ARG A 190 4.42 -17.52 8.03
CA ARG A 190 4.19 -16.85 9.32
C ARG A 190 4.01 -15.34 9.13
N LYS A 191 3.19 -14.97 8.15
CA LYS A 191 3.14 -13.62 7.62
C LYS A 191 1.73 -13.06 7.62
N GLY A 192 1.57 -11.89 8.23
CA GLY A 192 0.46 -10.99 7.96
C GLY A 192 0.82 -10.06 6.80
N PHE A 193 -0.10 -9.81 5.89
CA PHE A 193 0.08 -8.87 4.79
C PHE A 193 -1.05 -7.85 4.79
N ILE A 194 -0.72 -6.59 4.57
CA ILE A 194 -1.66 -5.49 4.48
C ILE A 194 -1.35 -4.67 3.23
N LEU A 195 -2.36 -4.41 2.42
CA LEU A 195 -2.34 -3.45 1.33
C LEU A 195 -3.24 -2.28 1.68
N MET A 196 -2.67 -1.08 1.61
CA MET A 196 -3.39 0.17 1.76
C MET A 196 -3.30 0.99 0.47
N GLY A 197 -4.43 1.48 -0.01
CA GLY A 197 -4.51 2.51 -1.05
C GLY A 197 -4.45 3.88 -0.39
N LEU A 198 -3.32 4.55 -0.49
CA LEU A 198 -3.09 5.81 0.22
C LEU A 198 -3.95 6.93 -0.37
N GLN A 199 -4.71 7.59 0.51
CA GLN A 199 -5.50 8.78 0.22
C GLN A 199 -5.03 9.93 1.12
N GLN A 200 -5.87 10.93 1.37
CA GLN A 200 -5.50 12.08 2.20
C GLN A 200 -5.57 11.80 3.72
N GLU A 201 -6.10 10.65 4.11
CA GLU A 201 -6.31 10.30 5.52
C GLU A 201 -5.00 9.78 6.17
N PRO A 202 -4.78 10.06 7.48
CA PRO A 202 -3.64 9.54 8.20
C PRO A 202 -3.70 8.01 8.27
N ILE A 203 -2.63 7.33 7.85
CA ILE A 203 -2.58 5.87 7.84
C ILE A 203 -2.52 5.29 9.25
N GLU A 204 -1.97 6.04 10.20
CA GLU A 204 -1.83 5.64 11.61
C GLU A 204 -3.16 5.19 12.22
N ALA A 205 -4.25 5.92 11.95
CA ALA A 205 -5.58 5.67 12.51
C ALA A 205 -6.17 4.30 12.10
N TYR A 206 -5.76 3.78 10.94
CA TYR A 206 -6.25 2.50 10.42
C TYR A 206 -5.24 1.38 10.59
N LEU A 207 -3.95 1.70 10.48
CA LEU A 207 -2.88 0.73 10.58
C LEU A 207 -2.68 0.24 12.02
N ALA A 208 -2.77 1.13 13.02
CA ALA A 208 -2.55 0.74 14.41
C ALA A 208 -3.55 -0.32 14.91
N PRO A 209 -4.89 -0.18 14.70
CA PRO A 209 -5.85 -1.21 15.07
C PRO A 209 -5.61 -2.55 14.34
N VAL A 210 -5.28 -2.51 13.05
CA VAL A 210 -4.99 -3.71 12.27
C VAL A 210 -3.71 -4.41 12.75
N TYR A 211 -2.68 -3.65 13.08
CA TYR A 211 -1.41 -4.19 13.58
C TYR A 211 -1.57 -4.82 14.97
N GLU A 212 -2.34 -4.20 15.86
CA GLU A 212 -2.69 -4.76 17.16
C GLU A 212 -3.54 -6.03 17.02
N TRP A 213 -4.54 -6.01 16.13
CA TRP A 213 -5.32 -7.19 15.80
C TRP A 213 -4.45 -8.34 15.23
N LEU A 214 -3.56 -8.05 14.29
CA LEU A 214 -2.63 -9.04 13.75
C LEU A 214 -1.76 -9.66 14.84
N SER A 215 -1.30 -8.85 15.81
CA SER A 215 -0.52 -9.35 16.94
C SER A 215 -1.31 -10.38 17.75
N ARG A 216 -2.59 -10.10 18.06
CA ARG A 216 -3.49 -11.00 18.78
C ARG A 216 -3.83 -12.28 18.02
N VAL A 217 -3.94 -12.23 16.70
CA VAL A 217 -4.22 -13.44 15.89
C VAL A 217 -3.07 -14.44 15.94
N PHE A 218 -1.84 -13.96 16.08
CA PHE A 218 -0.62 -14.78 16.12
C PHE A 218 -0.11 -15.05 17.54
N GLU A 219 -0.82 -14.58 18.57
CA GLU A 219 -0.55 -15.00 19.95
C GLU A 219 -0.79 -16.51 20.08
N PRO A 220 0.18 -17.28 20.59
CA PRO A 220 -0.03 -18.69 20.87
C PRO A 220 -1.20 -18.86 21.84
N TYR A 221 -2.14 -19.75 21.53
CA TYR A 221 -3.12 -20.20 22.51
C TYR A 221 -2.37 -20.96 23.61
N GLU A 222 -2.44 -20.49 24.86
CA GLU A 222 -2.07 -21.30 26.02
C GLU A 222 -2.96 -22.55 26.15
#